data_AF-A0A803M023-F1
#
_entry.id   AF-A0A803M023-F1
#
_cell.length_a   1.000
_cell.length_b   1.000
_cell.length_c   1.000
_cell.angle_alpha   90.00
_cell.angle_beta   90.00
_cell.angle_gamma   90.00
#
_symmetry.space_group_name_H-M   'P 1'
#
loop_
_entity.id
_entity.type
_entity.pdbx_description
1 polymer ?
#
loop_
_entity_poly.entity_id
_entity_poly.type
_entity_poly.pdbx_seq_one_letter_code
_entity_poly.pdbx_strand_id
1 'polypeptide(L)'
;MHVKDVRFIGDSLNRNMFVSLFCMLRQVSSDVKKWHPAKADRGFTFLQYNLTIAYHRTYLLARYGRWSPNTKGGALESLGYNDGYRVDIDVPDSKWAEAPSFHDVVIINTGHWWWAPSKFDPVKSPMLFFEKGMPILPPVSPDVGLDMVLKQMISYVESKMRPGAIRIFRTQSPRHFEGGDWDHGGSCPRSKPLLSQEVEELFNVENNGTNVETRLVNHHLYKTLKGSSFFVLNITHMSEYRADAHPSKAGGKRHDDCMHWCLPGLTDTWNDLFAAYLNFVKDHS
;
A
#
# COMPACT_ATOMS: atom_id res chain seq x y z
N MET A 1 25.71 0.08 8.28
CA MET A 1 24.47 0.66 8.84
C MET A 1 23.90 -0.25 9.93
N HIS A 2 23.59 0.26 11.13
CA HIS A 2 22.85 -0.48 12.16
C HIS A 2 21.37 -0.10 12.08
N VAL A 3 20.59 -0.86 11.32
CA VAL A 3 19.14 -0.71 11.26
C VAL A 3 18.56 -1.19 12.59
N LYS A 4 17.94 -0.27 13.34
CA LYS A 4 17.26 -0.56 14.61
C LYS A 4 15.76 -0.41 14.48
N ASP A 5 15.28 0.29 13.46
CA ASP A 5 13.86 0.51 13.28
C ASP A 5 13.39 0.48 11.83
N VAL A 6 12.40 -0.38 11.56
CA VAL A 6 11.74 -0.54 10.27
C VAL A 6 10.23 -0.29 10.42
N ARG A 7 9.69 0.61 9.59
CA ARG A 7 8.26 0.94 9.58
C ARG A 7 7.61 0.59 8.25
N PHE A 8 6.60 -0.26 8.30
CA PHE A 8 5.70 -0.56 7.19
C PHE A 8 4.51 0.40 7.25
N ILE A 9 4.28 1.17 6.20
CA ILE A 9 3.22 2.17 6.12
C ILE A 9 2.35 1.86 4.92
N GLY A 10 1.06 1.62 5.11
CA GLY A 10 0.18 1.36 3.97
C GLY A 10 -0.95 0.39 4.29
N ASP A 11 -1.46 -0.24 3.23
CA ASP A 11 -2.64 -1.09 3.30
C ASP A 11 -2.33 -2.49 3.86
N SER A 12 -3.29 -3.41 3.73
CA SER A 12 -3.17 -4.76 4.26
C SER A 12 -2.09 -5.61 3.58
N LEU A 13 -1.58 -5.22 2.42
CA LEU A 13 -0.53 -5.96 1.73
C LEU A 13 0.84 -5.64 2.32
N ASN A 14 1.05 -4.40 2.79
CA ASN A 14 2.22 -4.14 3.65
C ASN A 14 2.13 -4.87 4.98
N ARG A 15 0.91 -5.03 5.52
CA ARG A 15 0.72 -5.87 6.71
C ARG A 15 1.11 -7.32 6.43
N ASN A 16 0.82 -7.84 5.24
CA ASN A 16 1.22 -9.20 4.83
C ASN A 16 2.74 -9.35 4.86
N MET A 17 3.47 -8.39 4.24
CA MET A 17 4.94 -8.36 4.23
C MET A 17 5.53 -8.19 5.65
N PHE A 18 4.96 -7.31 6.47
CA PHE A 18 5.34 -7.12 7.87
C PHE A 18 5.20 -8.41 8.71
N VAL A 19 4.08 -9.12 8.58
CA VAL A 19 3.85 -10.37 9.32
C VAL A 19 4.81 -11.47 8.84
N SER A 20 5.07 -11.56 7.53
CA SER A 20 6.10 -12.45 6.98
C SER A 20 7.48 -12.15 7.59
N LEU A 21 7.91 -10.88 7.61
CA LEU A 21 9.21 -10.49 8.18
C LEU A 21 9.29 -10.84 9.66
N PHE A 22 8.22 -10.57 10.42
CA PHE A 22 8.12 -10.97 11.81
C PHE A 22 8.34 -12.49 11.98
N CYS A 23 7.66 -13.31 11.19
CA CYS A 23 7.79 -14.77 11.24
C CYS A 23 9.22 -15.23 10.92
N MET A 24 9.85 -14.67 9.88
CA MET A 24 11.24 -14.98 9.51
C MET A 24 12.20 -14.64 10.65
N LEU A 25 12.10 -13.43 11.22
CA LEU A 25 12.93 -13.01 12.35
C LEU A 25 12.69 -13.85 13.61
N ARG A 26 11.45 -14.31 13.83
CA ARG A 26 11.08 -15.14 15.00
C ARG A 26 11.71 -16.54 14.97
N GLN A 27 12.16 -17.01 13.80
CA GLN A 27 12.89 -18.27 13.68
C GLN A 27 14.31 -18.18 14.22
N VAL A 28 14.94 -17.00 14.13
CA VAL A 28 16.33 -16.77 14.57
C VAL A 28 16.43 -16.10 15.94
N SER A 29 15.36 -15.48 16.43
CA SER A 29 15.33 -14.83 17.74
C SER A 29 14.03 -15.11 18.47
N SER A 30 14.13 -15.70 19.66
CA SER A 30 12.97 -16.02 20.49
C SER A 30 12.55 -14.92 21.44
N ASP A 31 13.46 -14.02 21.77
CA ASP A 31 13.25 -12.93 22.73
C ASP A 31 12.62 -11.71 22.04
N VAL A 32 11.28 -11.70 22.06
CA VAL A 32 10.47 -10.69 21.36
C VAL A 32 9.47 -10.07 22.32
N LYS A 33 9.51 -8.74 22.41
CA LYS A 33 8.51 -7.95 23.11
C LYS A 33 7.49 -7.41 22.12
N LYS A 34 6.21 -7.69 22.34
CA LYS A 34 5.13 -6.98 21.65
C LYS A 34 5.10 -5.54 22.16
N TRP A 35 5.29 -4.59 21.26
CA TRP A 35 5.30 -3.17 21.59
C TRP A 35 4.63 -2.39 20.46
N HIS A 36 3.69 -1.52 20.82
CA HIS A 36 3.00 -0.68 19.85
C HIS A 36 3.57 0.74 19.93
N PRO A 37 4.43 1.16 18.99
CA PRO A 37 4.73 2.57 18.82
C PRO A 37 3.42 3.37 18.69
N ALA A 38 3.43 4.64 19.09
CA ALA A 38 2.24 5.49 19.00
C ALA A 38 1.63 5.41 17.59
N LYS A 39 0.32 5.19 17.52
CA LYS A 39 -0.48 5.07 16.29
C LYS A 39 -0.17 3.85 15.39
N ALA A 40 0.81 3.03 15.72
CA ALA A 40 1.05 1.77 15.02
C ALA A 40 -0.08 0.77 15.30
N ASP A 41 -0.57 0.09 14.26
CA ASP A 41 -1.54 -1.01 14.39
C ASP A 41 -0.88 -2.22 15.07
N ARG A 42 0.39 -2.50 14.72
CA ARG A 42 1.18 -3.63 15.25
C ARG A 42 2.64 -3.23 15.38
N GLY A 43 3.33 -3.79 16.36
CA GLY A 43 4.78 -3.67 16.47
C GLY A 43 5.40 -4.72 17.38
N PHE A 44 6.67 -5.01 17.11
CA PHE A 44 7.46 -5.99 17.83
C PHE A 44 8.91 -5.51 17.92
N THR A 45 9.52 -5.72 19.08
CA THR A 45 10.94 -5.47 19.32
C THR A 45 11.65 -6.79 19.58
N PHE A 46 12.63 -7.12 18.76
CA PHE A 46 13.55 -8.24 18.93
C PHE A 46 14.70 -7.79 19.83
N LEU A 47 14.68 -8.22 21.09
CA LEU A 47 15.50 -7.63 22.15
C LEU A 47 17.00 -7.88 21.92
N GLN A 48 17.35 -9.08 21.44
CA GLN A 48 18.73 -9.47 21.14
C GLN A 48 19.42 -8.54 20.13
N TYR A 49 18.66 -8.00 19.17
CA TYR A 49 19.17 -7.16 18.10
C TYR A 49 18.84 -5.68 18.30
N ASN A 50 18.06 -5.35 19.33
CA ASN A 50 17.45 -4.03 19.52
C ASN A 50 16.78 -3.52 18.22
N LEU A 51 16.06 -4.43 17.54
CA LEU A 51 15.37 -4.17 16.28
C LEU A 51 13.88 -4.08 16.52
N THR A 52 13.27 -2.95 16.17
CA THR A 52 11.81 -2.79 16.19
C THR A 52 11.25 -2.76 14.78
N ILE A 53 10.26 -3.62 14.52
CA ILE A 53 9.43 -3.56 13.32
C ILE A 53 8.03 -3.09 13.72
N ALA A 54 7.41 -2.20 12.95
CA ALA A 54 6.02 -1.81 13.18
C ALA A 54 5.26 -1.53 11.89
N TYR A 55 3.94 -1.68 11.96
CA TYR A 55 3.01 -1.47 10.88
C TYR A 55 2.02 -0.35 11.21
N HIS A 56 1.96 0.64 10.32
CA HIS A 56 1.03 1.77 10.37
C HIS A 56 0.02 1.63 9.24
N ARG A 57 -1.23 1.36 9.61
CA ARG A 57 -2.30 1.11 8.66
C ARG A 57 -2.83 2.42 8.08
N THR A 58 -2.72 2.59 6.77
CA THR A 58 -3.37 3.67 6.03
C THR A 58 -3.68 3.20 4.62
N TYR A 59 -4.80 3.63 4.04
CA TYR A 59 -5.21 3.14 2.73
C TYR A 59 -4.78 4.08 1.61
N LEU A 60 -4.93 5.38 1.82
CA LEU A 60 -4.67 6.42 0.82
C LEU A 60 -3.39 7.21 1.13
N LEU A 61 -2.68 6.94 2.23
CA LEU A 61 -1.57 7.76 2.77
C LEU A 61 -1.99 9.17 3.24
N ALA A 62 -2.92 9.81 2.54
CA ALA A 62 -3.54 11.07 2.95
C ALA A 62 -4.59 10.87 4.05
N ARG A 63 -4.84 11.93 4.83
CA ARG A 63 -5.99 12.01 5.73
C ARG A 63 -7.26 11.94 4.90
N TYR A 64 -8.14 11.02 5.27
CA TYR A 64 -9.44 10.90 4.65
C TYR A 64 -10.53 10.57 5.67
N GLY A 65 -11.77 10.93 5.36
CA GLY A 65 -12.92 10.70 6.22
C GLY A 65 -14.23 10.93 5.48
N ARG A 66 -15.35 10.56 6.10
CA ARG A 66 -16.67 10.85 5.54
C ARG A 66 -16.84 12.35 5.37
N TRP A 67 -17.38 12.73 4.22
CA TRP A 67 -17.77 14.10 3.91
C TRP A 67 -19.27 14.15 3.76
N SER A 68 -19.88 15.17 4.35
CA SER A 68 -21.30 15.47 4.24
C SER A 68 -21.48 16.96 3.96
N PRO A 69 -22.54 17.34 3.25
CA PRO A 69 -22.80 18.73 2.88
C PRO A 69 -22.94 19.63 4.10
N ASN A 70 -22.53 20.88 3.95
CA ASN A 70 -22.77 21.91 4.95
C ASN A 70 -24.19 22.46 4.78
N THR A 71 -24.86 22.79 5.90
CA THR A 71 -26.20 23.41 5.89
C THR A 71 -26.22 24.77 5.19
N LYS A 72 -25.08 25.45 5.08
CA LYS A 72 -24.93 26.72 4.34
C LYS A 72 -24.72 26.54 2.83
N GLY A 73 -24.64 25.30 2.34
CA GLY A 73 -24.24 24.99 0.97
C GLY A 73 -22.75 25.26 0.71
N GLY A 74 -22.29 24.83 -0.46
CA GLY A 74 -20.89 24.92 -0.88
C GLY A 74 -20.72 24.53 -2.34
N ALA A 75 -19.50 24.66 -2.86
CA ALA A 75 -19.24 24.43 -4.27
C ALA A 75 -19.46 22.98 -4.70
N LEU A 76 -19.24 22.00 -3.81
CA LEU A 76 -19.49 20.59 -4.10
C LEU A 76 -20.99 20.29 -4.10
N GLU A 77 -21.75 20.90 -3.19
CA GLU A 77 -23.20 20.81 -3.13
C GLU A 77 -23.85 21.38 -4.39
N SER A 78 -23.35 22.53 -4.89
CA SER A 78 -23.77 23.12 -6.17
C SER A 78 -23.49 22.23 -7.38
N LEU A 79 -22.54 21.30 -7.27
CA LEU A 79 -22.23 20.29 -8.28
C LEU A 79 -23.00 18.98 -8.07
N GLY A 80 -23.89 18.92 -7.07
CA GLY A 80 -24.76 17.77 -6.80
C GLY A 80 -24.19 16.71 -5.87
N TYR A 81 -23.04 16.94 -5.23
CA TYR A 81 -22.48 16.01 -4.25
C TYR A 81 -23.18 16.16 -2.90
N ASN A 82 -23.75 15.05 -2.40
CA ASN A 82 -24.50 15.01 -1.13
C ASN A 82 -23.92 14.01 -0.10
N ASP A 83 -22.94 13.20 -0.50
CA ASP A 83 -22.16 12.28 0.35
C ASP A 83 -20.83 12.02 -0.36
N GLY A 84 -19.83 11.53 0.37
CA GLY A 84 -18.53 11.20 -0.18
C GLY A 84 -17.46 10.98 0.88
N TYR A 85 -16.23 10.92 0.41
CA TYR A 85 -15.04 10.83 1.24
C TYR A 85 -14.13 12.01 0.93
N ARG A 86 -13.96 12.90 1.91
CA ARG A 86 -12.95 13.95 1.84
C ARG A 86 -11.58 13.31 1.94
N VAL A 87 -10.69 13.65 1.01
CA VAL A 87 -9.28 13.27 0.99
C VAL A 87 -8.44 14.55 0.94
N ASP A 88 -7.74 14.86 2.03
CA ASP A 88 -6.87 16.03 2.10
C ASP A 88 -5.48 15.68 1.56
N ILE A 89 -5.19 16.10 0.33
CA ILE A 89 -4.01 15.62 -0.39
C ILE A 89 -2.69 16.06 0.25
N ASP A 90 -2.70 17.19 0.96
CA ASP A 90 -1.57 17.85 1.60
C ASP A 90 -1.44 17.53 3.10
N VAL A 91 -2.31 16.67 3.64
CA VAL A 91 -2.30 16.27 5.05
C VAL A 91 -2.06 14.76 5.15
N PRO A 92 -0.92 14.29 5.69
CA PRO A 92 -0.69 12.86 5.89
C PRO A 92 -1.67 12.30 6.92
N ASP A 93 -2.06 11.03 6.75
CA ASP A 93 -2.87 10.33 7.74
C ASP A 93 -2.13 10.28 9.09
N SER A 94 -2.80 10.77 10.13
CA SER A 94 -2.30 10.80 11.52
C SER A 94 -1.78 9.46 12.03
N LYS A 95 -2.18 8.34 11.42
CA LYS A 95 -1.70 7.00 11.77
C LYS A 95 -0.23 6.77 11.47
N TRP A 96 0.35 7.50 10.52
CA TRP A 96 1.75 7.32 10.11
C TRP A 96 2.54 8.63 10.02
N ALA A 97 1.92 9.80 10.17
CA ALA A 97 2.60 11.09 10.02
C ALA A 97 3.92 11.21 10.82
N GLU A 98 4.01 10.61 12.01
CA GLU A 98 5.23 10.65 12.84
C GLU A 98 6.26 9.55 12.49
N ALA A 99 5.89 8.59 11.63
CA ALA A 99 6.75 7.48 11.24
C ALA A 99 8.00 7.87 10.41
N PRO A 100 8.06 8.98 9.67
CA PRO A 100 9.31 9.38 9.01
C PRO A 100 10.39 9.93 9.96
N SER A 101 10.03 10.57 11.08
CA SER A 101 10.98 11.41 11.83
C SER A 101 11.99 10.65 12.68
N PHE A 102 11.76 9.38 13.02
CA PHE A 102 12.54 8.68 14.06
C PHE A 102 13.20 7.37 13.61
N HIS A 103 12.93 6.91 12.40
CA HIS A 103 13.19 5.53 12.00
C HIS A 103 14.24 5.42 10.90
N ASP A 104 14.91 4.26 10.84
CA ASP A 104 16.05 4.04 9.95
C ASP A 104 15.60 3.60 8.56
N VAL A 105 14.45 2.91 8.49
CA VAL A 105 13.85 2.42 7.25
C VAL A 105 12.34 2.66 7.29
N VAL A 106 11.79 3.24 6.21
CA VAL A 106 10.34 3.24 5.94
C VAL A 106 10.05 2.48 4.65
N ILE A 107 9.04 1.61 4.68
CA ILE A 107 8.55 0.84 3.54
C ILE A 107 7.09 1.23 3.32
N ILE A 108 6.83 1.95 2.24
CA ILE A 108 5.53 2.55 1.96
C ILE A 108 4.84 1.80 0.82
N ASN A 109 3.51 1.63 0.92
CA ASN A 109 2.67 1.27 -0.22
C ASN A 109 1.29 1.92 -0.18
N THR A 110 0.66 2.06 -1.35
CA THR A 110 -0.77 2.29 -1.54
C THR A 110 -1.15 1.85 -2.95
N GLY A 111 -2.43 1.59 -3.21
CA GLY A 111 -2.91 1.20 -4.54
C GLY A 111 -4.33 0.67 -4.52
N HIS A 112 -4.56 -0.49 -3.89
CA HIS A 112 -5.82 -1.25 -4.04
C HIS A 112 -7.09 -0.46 -3.73
N TRP A 113 -7.02 0.48 -2.80
CA TRP A 113 -8.17 1.26 -2.37
C TRP A 113 -8.51 2.44 -3.30
N TRP A 114 -7.61 2.82 -4.22
CA TRP A 114 -7.84 3.88 -5.21
C TRP A 114 -8.75 3.43 -6.36
N TRP A 115 -8.77 2.11 -6.63
CA TRP A 115 -9.61 1.45 -7.64
C TRP A 115 -10.61 0.49 -6.99
N ALA A 116 -11.13 0.82 -5.80
CA ALA A 116 -12.10 -0.01 -5.08
C ALA A 116 -13.47 0.67 -4.99
N PRO A 117 -14.35 0.54 -6.02
CA PRO A 117 -15.72 1.06 -5.99
C PRO A 117 -16.54 0.55 -4.79
N SER A 118 -16.25 -0.67 -4.33
CA SER A 118 -16.88 -1.26 -3.13
C SER A 118 -16.64 -0.46 -1.84
N LYS A 119 -15.68 0.45 -1.83
CA LYS A 119 -15.45 1.40 -0.73
C LYS A 119 -15.68 2.85 -1.11
N PHE A 120 -15.20 3.24 -2.29
CA PHE A 120 -15.30 4.60 -2.80
C PHE A 120 -16.10 4.56 -4.10
N ASP A 121 -17.42 4.37 -3.96
CA ASP A 121 -18.33 4.34 -5.10
C ASP A 121 -18.25 5.69 -5.85
N PRO A 122 -17.96 5.70 -7.16
CA PRO A 122 -17.71 6.94 -7.91
C PRO A 122 -18.94 7.86 -8.02
N VAL A 123 -20.14 7.37 -7.69
CA VAL A 123 -21.39 8.13 -7.77
C VAL A 123 -21.98 8.34 -6.38
N LYS A 124 -22.12 7.28 -5.59
CA LYS A 124 -22.82 7.32 -4.29
C LYS A 124 -21.97 7.89 -3.17
N SER A 125 -20.67 7.60 -3.17
CA SER A 125 -19.75 8.05 -2.12
C SER A 125 -18.34 8.29 -2.69
N PRO A 126 -18.20 9.24 -3.63
CA PRO A 126 -16.96 9.46 -4.36
C PRO A 126 -15.84 9.99 -3.46
N MET A 127 -14.61 9.86 -3.95
CA MET A 127 -13.48 10.61 -3.36
C MET A 127 -13.60 12.08 -3.77
N LEU A 128 -13.56 12.97 -2.78
CA LEU A 128 -13.62 14.42 -2.94
C LEU A 128 -12.30 14.98 -2.41
N PHE A 129 -11.48 15.53 -3.29
CA PHE A 129 -10.13 15.97 -2.96
C PHE A 129 -10.10 17.40 -2.47
N PHE A 130 -9.29 17.65 -1.44
CA PHE A 130 -9.11 18.94 -0.81
C PHE A 130 -7.62 19.26 -0.70
N GLU A 131 -7.27 20.53 -0.89
CA GLU A 131 -5.93 21.07 -0.63
C GLU A 131 -6.07 22.33 0.23
N LYS A 132 -5.27 22.46 1.29
CA LYS A 132 -5.32 23.59 2.24
C LYS A 132 -6.72 23.87 2.78
N GLY A 133 -7.50 22.81 2.95
CA GLY A 133 -8.87 22.87 3.47
C GLY A 133 -9.95 23.24 2.47
N MET A 134 -9.60 23.53 1.22
CA MET A 134 -10.54 23.90 0.14
C MET A 134 -10.74 22.73 -0.84
N PRO A 135 -11.97 22.52 -1.38
CA PRO A 135 -12.20 21.50 -2.37
C PRO A 135 -11.47 21.85 -3.67
N ILE A 136 -10.89 20.84 -4.32
CA ILE A 136 -10.28 20.96 -5.65
C ILE A 136 -11.40 20.94 -6.69
N LEU A 137 -11.46 21.97 -7.52
CA LEU A 137 -12.51 22.18 -8.50
C LEU A 137 -11.93 22.40 -9.91
N PRO A 138 -12.50 21.78 -10.97
CA PRO A 138 -13.54 20.74 -10.90
C PRO A 138 -13.05 19.48 -10.15
N PRO A 139 -13.96 18.66 -9.58
CA PRO A 139 -13.58 17.40 -8.93
C PRO A 139 -12.75 16.53 -9.87
N VAL A 140 -11.70 15.94 -9.33
CA VAL A 140 -10.77 15.10 -10.09
C VAL A 140 -11.01 13.62 -9.82
N SER A 141 -10.64 12.78 -10.77
CA SER A 141 -10.75 11.33 -10.66
C SER A 141 -9.72 10.75 -9.67
N PRO A 142 -9.96 9.53 -9.13
CA PRO A 142 -9.06 8.89 -8.16
C PRO A 142 -7.61 8.72 -8.65
N ASP A 143 -7.38 8.50 -9.94
CA ASP A 143 -6.04 8.37 -10.53
C ASP A 143 -5.25 9.69 -10.48
N VAL A 144 -5.91 10.82 -10.76
CA VAL A 144 -5.32 12.15 -10.60
C VAL A 144 -5.09 12.45 -9.11
N GLY A 145 -6.04 12.06 -8.25
CA GLY A 145 -5.90 12.17 -6.81
C GLY A 145 -4.72 11.37 -6.26
N LEU A 146 -4.47 10.17 -6.79
CA LEU A 146 -3.31 9.35 -6.43
C LEU A 146 -2.01 10.06 -6.78
N ASP A 147 -1.88 10.62 -8.00
CA ASP A 147 -0.72 11.41 -8.40
C ASP A 147 -0.47 12.59 -7.42
N MET A 148 -1.55 13.28 -7.02
CA MET A 148 -1.46 14.42 -6.09
C MET A 148 -1.00 13.99 -4.69
N VAL A 149 -1.59 12.92 -4.15
CA VAL A 149 -1.23 12.41 -2.82
C VAL A 149 0.19 11.84 -2.80
N LEU A 150 0.59 11.11 -3.84
CA LEU A 150 1.96 10.60 -3.94
C LEU A 150 2.98 11.74 -3.95
N LYS A 151 2.74 12.82 -4.71
CA LYS A 151 3.62 14.00 -4.73
C LYS A 151 3.77 14.63 -3.35
N GLN A 152 2.65 14.86 -2.65
CA GLN A 152 2.67 15.46 -1.31
C GLN A 152 3.32 14.53 -0.28
N MET A 153 3.06 13.21 -0.37
CA MET A 153 3.68 12.22 0.50
C MET A 153 5.20 12.14 0.31
N ILE A 154 5.69 12.14 -0.94
CA ILE A 154 7.13 12.15 -1.22
C ILE A 154 7.76 13.36 -0.56
N SER A 155 7.26 14.57 -0.85
CA SER A 155 7.81 15.81 -0.27
C SER A 155 7.79 15.80 1.27
N TYR A 156 6.69 15.29 1.85
CA TYR A 156 6.56 15.14 3.30
C TYR A 156 7.61 14.19 3.89
N VAL A 157 7.76 12.99 3.33
CA VAL A 157 8.72 12.01 3.85
C VAL A 157 10.16 12.49 3.66
N GLU A 158 10.48 13.07 2.52
CA GLU A 158 11.84 13.54 2.22
C GLU A 158 12.29 14.66 3.14
N SER A 159 11.38 15.56 3.51
CA SER A 159 11.64 16.67 4.43
C SER A 159 11.66 16.26 5.92
N LYS A 160 11.06 15.13 6.28
CA LYS A 160 10.94 14.68 7.68
C LYS A 160 11.95 13.61 8.08
N MET A 161 12.44 12.80 7.14
CA MET A 161 13.40 11.73 7.44
C MET A 161 14.81 12.26 7.64
N ARG A 162 15.53 11.68 8.60
CA ARG A 162 16.93 11.99 8.89
C ARG A 162 17.84 11.70 7.68
N PRO A 163 18.98 12.41 7.53
CA PRO A 163 20.01 12.03 6.58
C PRO A 163 20.44 10.57 6.77
N GLY A 164 20.64 9.84 5.67
CA GLY A 164 21.05 8.43 5.69
C GLY A 164 19.92 7.44 6.01
N ALA A 165 18.70 7.89 6.29
CA ALA A 165 17.57 6.99 6.47
C ALA A 165 17.05 6.47 5.12
N ILE A 166 16.67 5.19 5.09
CA ILE A 166 16.28 4.47 3.88
C ILE A 166 14.79 4.64 3.61
N ARG A 167 14.48 5.07 2.37
CA ARG A 167 13.13 5.34 1.88
C ARG A 167 12.79 4.30 0.82
N ILE A 168 11.86 3.39 1.12
CA ILE A 168 11.43 2.35 0.17
C ILE A 168 9.97 2.57 -0.16
N PHE A 169 9.65 2.55 -1.45
CA PHE A 169 8.29 2.38 -1.91
C PHE A 169 8.15 1.02 -2.57
N ARG A 170 7.25 0.19 -2.05
CA ARG A 170 6.96 -1.14 -2.60
C ARG A 170 5.88 -1.02 -3.67
N THR A 171 6.13 -1.58 -4.85
CA THR A 171 5.17 -1.55 -5.95
C THR A 171 3.87 -2.30 -5.60
N GLN A 172 2.85 -2.15 -6.45
CA GLN A 172 1.54 -2.73 -6.23
C GLN A 172 1.58 -4.25 -6.16
N SER A 173 0.96 -4.83 -5.13
CA SER A 173 0.78 -6.28 -5.06
C SER A 173 -0.30 -6.68 -6.05
N PRO A 174 -0.09 -7.69 -6.92
CA PRO A 174 -1.15 -8.14 -7.80
C PRO A 174 -2.27 -8.82 -7.04
N ARG A 175 -3.44 -8.80 -7.65
CA ARG A 175 -4.60 -9.65 -7.33
C ARG A 175 -4.87 -10.56 -8.53
N HIS A 176 -5.33 -11.78 -8.28
CA HIS A 176 -5.53 -12.81 -9.32
C HIS A 176 -6.99 -13.23 -9.41
N PHE A 177 -7.90 -12.28 -9.60
CA PHE A 177 -9.31 -12.60 -9.76
C PHE A 177 -9.62 -13.07 -11.18
N GLU A 178 -10.31 -14.20 -11.29
CA GLU A 178 -10.92 -14.72 -12.51
C GLU A 178 -12.45 -14.76 -12.35
N GLY A 179 -13.17 -14.40 -13.41
CA GLY A 179 -14.64 -14.41 -13.43
C GLY A 179 -15.33 -13.17 -12.82
N GLY A 180 -14.58 -12.17 -12.35
CA GLY A 180 -15.10 -10.92 -11.80
C GLY A 180 -14.34 -10.48 -10.54
N ASP A 181 -14.75 -9.37 -9.92
CA ASP A 181 -14.22 -8.93 -8.63
C ASP A 181 -14.74 -9.78 -7.46
N TRP A 182 -14.16 -9.61 -6.27
CA TRP A 182 -14.54 -10.35 -5.05
C TRP A 182 -16.03 -10.24 -4.69
N ASP A 183 -16.69 -9.15 -5.07
CA ASP A 183 -18.11 -8.86 -4.88
C ASP A 183 -18.99 -9.16 -6.10
N HIS A 184 -18.37 -9.67 -7.19
CA HIS A 184 -19.03 -9.99 -8.45
C HIS A 184 -18.81 -11.46 -8.87
N GLY A 185 -18.52 -12.35 -7.92
CA GLY A 185 -18.33 -13.78 -8.18
C GLY A 185 -16.92 -14.21 -8.57
N GLY A 186 -15.94 -13.31 -8.42
CA GLY A 186 -14.53 -13.59 -8.67
C GLY A 186 -13.93 -14.65 -7.76
N SER A 187 -13.00 -15.43 -8.31
CA SER A 187 -12.22 -16.44 -7.58
C SER A 187 -10.79 -16.56 -8.09
N CYS A 188 -9.95 -17.34 -7.42
CA CYS A 188 -8.55 -17.61 -7.78
C CYS A 188 -8.26 -19.10 -7.61
N PRO A 189 -8.75 -19.96 -8.52
CA PRO A 189 -8.66 -21.41 -8.36
C PRO A 189 -7.30 -21.99 -8.74
N ARG A 190 -6.39 -21.16 -9.28
CA ARG A 190 -5.09 -21.60 -9.79
C ARG A 190 -4.26 -22.21 -8.65
N SER A 191 -3.71 -23.40 -8.90
CA SER A 191 -2.83 -24.10 -7.97
C SER A 191 -1.39 -24.20 -8.48
N LYS A 192 -1.09 -23.53 -9.59
CA LYS A 192 0.23 -23.44 -10.22
C LYS A 192 0.49 -22.00 -10.66
N PRO A 193 1.77 -21.60 -10.72
CA PRO A 193 2.13 -20.31 -11.30
C PRO A 193 1.59 -20.16 -12.73
N LEU A 194 1.26 -18.93 -13.11
CA LEU A 194 0.84 -18.59 -14.45
C LEU A 194 1.99 -18.73 -15.45
N LEU A 195 1.65 -19.07 -16.69
CA LEU A 195 2.54 -18.90 -17.83
C LEU A 195 2.64 -17.42 -18.23
N SER A 196 3.73 -17.02 -18.90
CA SER A 196 3.94 -15.62 -19.30
C SER A 196 2.79 -15.06 -20.16
N GLN A 197 2.18 -15.89 -21.01
CA GLN A 197 1.02 -15.46 -21.79
C GLN A 197 -0.20 -15.19 -20.90
N GLU A 198 -0.46 -16.05 -19.91
CA GLU A 198 -1.57 -15.86 -18.96
C GLU A 198 -1.35 -14.60 -18.10
N VAL A 199 -0.10 -14.29 -17.73
CA VAL A 199 0.24 -13.03 -17.06
C VAL A 199 -0.16 -11.83 -17.91
N GLU A 200 0.21 -11.80 -19.19
CA GLU A 200 -0.17 -10.69 -20.08
C GLU A 200 -1.68 -10.64 -20.30
N GLU A 201 -2.37 -11.78 -20.43
CA GLU A 201 -3.82 -11.81 -20.55
C GLU A 201 -4.53 -11.20 -19.32
N LEU A 202 -4.07 -11.52 -18.11
CA LEU A 202 -4.71 -11.06 -16.87
C LEU A 202 -4.38 -9.60 -16.52
N PHE A 203 -3.17 -9.13 -16.82
CA PHE A 203 -2.67 -7.85 -16.31
C PHE A 203 -2.44 -6.77 -17.38
N ASN A 204 -2.51 -7.09 -18.68
CA ASN A 204 -2.36 -6.07 -19.72
C ASN A 204 -3.46 -5.00 -19.58
N VAL A 205 -3.01 -3.74 -19.45
CA VAL A 205 -3.87 -2.57 -19.27
C VAL A 205 -4.84 -2.33 -20.43
N GLU A 206 -4.52 -2.85 -21.62
CA GLU A 206 -5.38 -2.77 -22.80
C GLU A 206 -6.63 -3.67 -22.69
N ASN A 207 -6.58 -4.70 -21.86
CA ASN A 207 -7.67 -5.68 -21.73
C ASN A 207 -8.83 -5.18 -20.85
N ASN A 208 -8.69 -4.01 -20.20
CA ASN A 208 -9.65 -3.43 -19.24
C ASN A 208 -10.26 -4.46 -18.26
N GLY A 209 -9.48 -5.48 -17.90
CA GLY A 209 -9.90 -6.61 -17.09
C GLY A 209 -9.81 -6.33 -15.58
N THR A 210 -10.30 -7.24 -14.76
CA THR A 210 -10.36 -7.07 -13.31
C THR A 210 -9.00 -6.78 -12.67
N ASN A 211 -7.90 -7.35 -13.17
CA ASN A 211 -6.59 -7.25 -12.50
C ASN A 211 -5.70 -6.10 -13.02
N VAL A 212 -6.12 -5.37 -14.06
CA VAL A 212 -5.28 -4.34 -14.73
C VAL A 212 -4.88 -3.17 -13.83
N GLU A 213 -5.68 -2.93 -12.78
CA GLU A 213 -5.40 -1.98 -11.69
C GLU A 213 -3.97 -2.10 -11.16
N THR A 214 -3.44 -3.32 -11.13
CA THR A 214 -2.08 -3.59 -10.62
C THR A 214 -1.02 -2.80 -11.40
N ARG A 215 -1.09 -2.85 -12.75
CA ARG A 215 -0.12 -2.16 -13.61
C ARG A 215 -0.44 -0.67 -13.73
N LEU A 216 -1.72 -0.29 -13.71
CA LEU A 216 -2.15 1.11 -13.71
C LEU A 216 -1.61 1.88 -12.49
N VAL A 217 -1.78 1.35 -11.27
CA VAL A 217 -1.23 1.97 -10.04
C VAL A 217 0.29 2.17 -10.17
N ASN A 218 0.98 1.17 -10.71
CA ASN A 218 2.42 1.23 -10.90
C ASN A 218 2.83 2.30 -11.92
N HIS A 219 2.05 2.55 -12.98
CA HIS A 219 2.33 3.67 -13.90
C HIS A 219 2.33 5.02 -13.17
N HIS A 220 1.32 5.26 -12.32
CA HIS A 220 1.26 6.47 -11.47
C HIS A 220 2.43 6.54 -10.49
N LEU A 221 2.78 5.40 -9.90
CA LEU A 221 3.88 5.28 -8.96
C LEU A 221 5.23 5.63 -9.59
N TYR A 222 5.59 4.98 -10.69
CA TYR A 222 6.87 5.21 -11.37
C TYR A 222 6.98 6.64 -11.90
N LYS A 223 5.88 7.17 -12.46
CA LYS A 223 5.81 8.55 -12.90
C LYS A 223 6.11 9.52 -11.76
N THR A 224 5.51 9.30 -10.59
CA THR A 224 5.58 10.24 -9.47
C THR A 224 6.85 10.09 -8.63
N LEU A 225 7.41 8.88 -8.52
CA LEU A 225 8.67 8.65 -7.81
C LEU A 225 9.92 8.99 -8.63
N LYS A 226 9.79 9.23 -9.94
CA LYS A 226 10.91 9.58 -10.82
C LYS A 226 11.64 10.82 -10.29
N GLY A 227 12.92 10.66 -9.97
CA GLY A 227 13.76 11.74 -9.44
C GLY A 227 13.62 11.98 -7.94
N SER A 228 12.80 11.21 -7.23
CA SER A 228 12.78 11.20 -5.77
C SER A 228 13.93 10.37 -5.19
N SER A 229 14.14 10.49 -3.89
CA SER A 229 15.11 9.71 -3.12
C SER A 229 14.63 8.31 -2.71
N PHE A 230 13.43 7.90 -3.14
CA PHE A 230 12.89 6.59 -2.81
C PHE A 230 13.52 5.49 -3.68
N PHE A 231 13.90 4.39 -3.04
CA PHE A 231 14.14 3.14 -3.73
C PHE A 231 12.81 2.43 -4.01
N VAL A 232 12.62 2.00 -5.25
CA VAL A 232 11.44 1.23 -5.63
C VAL A 232 11.71 -0.26 -5.46
N LEU A 233 11.10 -0.86 -4.45
CA LEU A 233 11.11 -2.32 -4.27
C LEU A 233 10.09 -2.94 -5.24
N ASN A 234 10.56 -3.29 -6.43
CA ASN A 234 9.72 -3.84 -7.50
C ASN A 234 9.39 -5.32 -7.23
N ILE A 235 8.19 -5.56 -6.73
CA ILE A 235 7.67 -6.91 -6.45
C ILE A 235 6.60 -7.35 -7.44
N THR A 236 6.10 -6.46 -8.29
CA THR A 236 4.84 -6.69 -9.02
C THR A 236 4.99 -7.79 -10.04
N HIS A 237 5.91 -7.65 -10.99
CA HIS A 237 6.00 -8.60 -12.11
C HIS A 237 6.29 -10.03 -11.65
N MET A 238 7.20 -10.23 -10.69
CA MET A 238 7.43 -11.57 -10.11
C MET A 238 6.20 -12.13 -9.39
N SER A 239 5.35 -11.26 -8.84
CA SER A 239 4.16 -11.66 -8.11
C SER A 239 2.98 -11.96 -9.04
N GLU A 240 2.94 -11.38 -10.25
CA GLU A 240 1.91 -11.65 -11.28
C GLU A 240 1.94 -13.12 -11.73
N TYR A 241 3.07 -13.81 -11.59
CA TYR A 241 3.14 -15.24 -11.89
C TYR A 241 2.50 -16.10 -10.80
N ARG A 242 2.28 -15.56 -9.59
CA ARG A 242 2.04 -16.38 -8.40
C ARG A 242 0.57 -16.52 -8.03
N ALA A 243 -0.29 -16.74 -9.03
CA ALA A 243 -1.72 -16.99 -8.80
C ALA A 243 -1.99 -18.17 -7.83
N ASP A 244 -1.02 -19.08 -7.67
CA ASP A 244 -1.03 -20.23 -6.75
C ASP A 244 -0.86 -19.90 -5.26
N ALA A 245 -0.42 -18.68 -4.92
CA ALA A 245 0.02 -18.35 -3.56
C ALA A 245 -1.04 -17.62 -2.71
N HIS A 246 -2.26 -17.47 -3.23
CA HIS A 246 -3.37 -16.85 -2.51
C HIS A 246 -4.06 -17.83 -1.54
N PRO A 247 -4.62 -17.36 -0.42
CA PRO A 247 -5.44 -18.18 0.46
C PRO A 247 -6.72 -18.71 -0.19
N SER A 248 -7.29 -18.00 -1.18
CA SER A 248 -8.59 -18.32 -1.77
C SER A 248 -9.62 -18.55 -0.64
N LYS A 249 -10.32 -19.69 -0.62
CA LYS A 249 -11.32 -20.06 0.39
C LYS A 249 -10.73 -20.30 1.78
N ALA A 250 -9.45 -20.61 1.88
CA ALA A 250 -8.77 -20.79 3.17
C ALA A 250 -8.53 -19.46 3.92
N GLY A 251 -8.80 -18.31 3.28
CA GLY A 251 -8.69 -16.99 3.91
C GLY A 251 -9.72 -16.70 5.02
N GLY A 252 -10.68 -17.61 5.26
CA GLY A 252 -11.69 -17.48 6.32
C GLY A 252 -12.75 -16.41 6.03
N LYS A 253 -12.86 -15.97 4.78
CA LYS A 253 -13.88 -15.03 4.30
C LYS A 253 -15.03 -15.79 3.64
N ARG A 254 -16.16 -15.11 3.46
CA ARG A 254 -17.32 -15.66 2.71
C ARG A 254 -17.06 -15.74 1.20
N HIS A 255 -16.07 -15.00 0.70
CA HIS A 255 -15.60 -14.98 -0.68
C HIS A 255 -14.12 -15.38 -0.72
N ASP A 256 -13.64 -15.75 -1.91
CA ASP A 256 -12.23 -16.09 -2.12
C ASP A 256 -11.32 -14.87 -1.88
N ASP A 257 -10.28 -15.04 -1.06
CA ASP A 257 -9.25 -14.02 -0.90
C ASP A 257 -8.15 -14.18 -1.96
N CYS A 258 -8.30 -13.44 -3.06
CA CYS A 258 -7.37 -13.43 -4.20
C CYS A 258 -6.48 -12.18 -4.22
N MET A 259 -6.31 -11.55 -3.05
CA MET A 259 -5.53 -10.33 -2.87
C MET A 259 -4.40 -10.56 -1.88
N HIS A 260 -4.69 -11.15 -0.71
CA HIS A 260 -3.68 -11.43 0.31
C HIS A 260 -2.92 -12.71 -0.01
N TRP A 261 -1.81 -12.94 0.70
CA TRP A 261 -0.88 -14.04 0.44
C TRP A 261 -0.80 -14.99 1.63
N CYS A 262 -0.73 -16.29 1.33
CA CYS A 262 -0.41 -17.32 2.31
C CYS A 262 0.96 -17.07 2.95
N LEU A 263 1.10 -17.50 4.22
CA LEU A 263 2.36 -17.49 4.97
C LEU A 263 2.65 -18.92 5.49
N PRO A 264 3.87 -19.46 5.33
CA PRO A 264 4.97 -18.90 4.51
C PRO A 264 4.59 -18.86 3.02
N GLY A 265 5.28 -18.01 2.24
CA GLY A 265 4.92 -17.81 0.84
C GLY A 265 5.59 -16.63 0.16
N LEU A 266 4.91 -16.06 -0.84
CA LEU A 266 5.46 -15.03 -1.74
C LEU A 266 6.01 -13.79 -1.02
N THR A 267 5.37 -13.38 0.08
CA THR A 267 5.84 -12.24 0.88
C THR A 267 7.20 -12.48 1.54
N ASP A 268 7.61 -13.73 1.72
CA ASP A 268 8.95 -14.07 2.22
C ASP A 268 9.99 -13.66 1.16
N THR A 269 9.73 -13.91 -0.13
CA THR A 269 10.58 -13.45 -1.24
C THR A 269 10.63 -11.92 -1.33
N TRP A 270 9.54 -11.22 -1.02
CA TRP A 270 9.58 -9.74 -0.94
C TRP A 270 10.53 -9.26 0.17
N ASN A 271 10.55 -9.97 1.30
CA ASN A 271 11.46 -9.68 2.40
C ASN A 271 12.91 -10.06 2.06
N ASP A 272 13.14 -11.10 1.27
CA ASP A 272 14.47 -11.43 0.73
C ASP A 272 15.01 -10.31 -0.16
N LEU A 273 14.18 -9.75 -1.05
CA LEU A 273 14.54 -8.59 -1.87
C LEU A 273 14.87 -7.36 -1.02
N PHE A 274 14.06 -7.12 0.02
CA PHE A 274 14.33 -6.05 0.97
C PHE A 274 15.66 -6.25 1.70
N ALA A 275 15.94 -7.46 2.20
CA ALA A 275 17.19 -7.78 2.87
C ALA A 275 18.40 -7.64 1.93
N ALA A 276 18.27 -8.09 0.68
CA ALA A 276 19.31 -7.92 -0.35
C ALA A 276 19.60 -6.44 -0.61
N TYR A 277 18.57 -5.60 -0.70
CA TYR A 277 18.74 -4.16 -0.84
C TYR A 277 19.44 -3.52 0.37
N LEU A 278 19.08 -3.91 1.60
CA LEU A 278 19.75 -3.42 2.80
C LEU A 278 21.25 -3.77 2.82
N ASN A 279 21.60 -4.99 2.40
CA ASN A 279 23.00 -5.41 2.27
C ASN A 279 23.73 -4.58 1.22
N PHE A 280 23.12 -4.38 0.05
CA PHE A 280 23.68 -3.53 -0.99
C PHE A 280 23.97 -2.10 -0.49
N VAL A 281 23.00 -1.46 0.19
CA VAL A 281 23.20 -0.12 0.76
C VAL A 281 24.33 -0.11 1.78
N LYS A 282 24.39 -1.10 2.67
CA LYS A 282 25.44 -1.23 3.69
C LYS A 282 26.84 -1.30 3.07
N ASP A 283 26.99 -1.99 1.94
CA ASP A 283 28.30 -2.19 1.31
C ASP A 283 28.77 -0.97 0.50
N HIS A 284 27.86 -0.03 0.20
CA HIS A 284 28.13 1.18 -0.60
C HIS A 284 27.89 2.51 0.16
N SER A 285 27.76 2.45 1.49
CA SER A 285 27.66 3.61 2.39
C SER A 285 28.91 3.77 3.22
#